data_AF-A0A6B1YFB7-F1
#
_entry.id   AF-A0A6B1YFB7-F1
#
_cell.length_a   1.000
_cell.length_b   1.000
_cell.length_c   1.000
_cell.angle_alpha   90.00
_cell.angle_beta   90.00
_cell.angle_gamma   90.00
#
_symmetry.space_group_name_H-M   'P 1'
#
loop_
_entity.id
_entity.type
_entity.pdbx_description
1 polymer ?
#
loop_
_entity_poly.entity_id
_entity_poly.type
_entity_poly.pdbx_seq_one_letter_code
_entity_poly.pdbx_strand_id
1 'polypeptide(L)'
;MRPSTVERLKESLASWGEMKEKGGAYAEYADEMIERFQVKLILLEYLLCQFTIHGLGLTLKHHSRDAWGVLLPDASQLGRFRWQAFQRDGFTGHCTHDTPELCIGDMLDDGYVLLDMGALDRLSGTAEWQCGMEIVAVIQACNAGQLSFEDAMLKREEIYSRYAKVA
;
A
#
# COMPACT_ATOMS: atom_id res chain seq x y z
N MET A 1 -11.21 -2.90 6.31
CA MET A 1 -11.87 -3.86 5.40
C MET A 1 -11.02 -5.12 5.38
N ARG A 2 -11.55 -6.33 5.13
CA ARG A 2 -10.67 -7.50 4.99
C ARG A 2 -10.07 -7.49 3.58
N PRO A 3 -8.76 -7.74 3.40
CA PRO A 3 -8.14 -7.75 2.08
C PRO A 3 -8.79 -8.74 1.12
N SER A 4 -8.76 -8.41 -0.17
CA SER A 4 -9.19 -9.32 -1.23
C SER A 4 -8.30 -10.55 -1.32
N THR A 5 -8.90 -11.72 -1.53
CA THR A 5 -8.21 -12.97 -1.83
C THR A 5 -8.81 -13.58 -3.11
N VAL A 6 -8.06 -14.46 -3.78
CA VAL A 6 -8.54 -15.14 -4.99
C VAL A 6 -9.84 -15.89 -4.71
N GLU A 7 -9.89 -16.61 -3.59
CA GLU A 7 -11.07 -17.35 -3.14
C GLU A 7 -12.29 -16.43 -2.98
N ARG A 8 -12.17 -15.33 -2.23
CA ARG A 8 -13.28 -14.39 -1.97
C ARG A 8 -13.77 -13.69 -3.23
N LEU A 9 -12.87 -13.37 -4.16
CA LEU A 9 -13.25 -12.77 -5.43
C LEU A 9 -14.02 -13.78 -6.30
N LYS A 10 -13.62 -15.06 -6.30
CA LYS A 10 -14.35 -16.15 -6.97
C LYS A 10 -15.73 -16.38 -6.36
N GLU A 11 -15.83 -16.40 -5.03
CA GLU A 11 -17.11 -16.48 -4.31
C GLU A 11 -18.03 -15.29 -4.67
N SER A 12 -17.48 -14.08 -4.70
CA SER A 12 -18.23 -12.88 -5.08
C SER A 12 -18.74 -12.98 -6.51
N LEU A 13 -17.91 -13.42 -7.46
CA LEU A 13 -18.31 -13.63 -8.85
C LEU A 13 -19.44 -14.66 -8.98
N ALA A 14 -19.36 -15.79 -8.27
CA ALA A 14 -20.41 -16.79 -8.27
C ALA A 14 -21.73 -16.22 -7.71
N SER A 15 -21.67 -15.50 -6.60
CA SER A 15 -22.84 -14.88 -5.98
C SER A 15 -23.52 -13.84 -6.90
N TRP A 16 -22.74 -13.01 -7.59
CA TRP A 16 -23.28 -12.03 -8.54
C TRP A 16 -23.82 -12.67 -9.83
N GLY A 17 -23.17 -13.74 -10.30
CA GLY A 17 -23.67 -14.55 -11.42
C GLY A 17 -25.03 -15.18 -11.12
N GLU A 18 -25.20 -15.76 -9.94
CA GLU A 18 -26.48 -16.30 -9.49
C GLU A 18 -27.56 -15.21 -9.39
N MET A 19 -27.21 -14.03 -8.86
CA MET A 19 -28.13 -12.88 -8.77
C MET A 19 -28.57 -12.37 -10.15
N LYS A 20 -27.67 -12.39 -11.13
CA LYS A 20 -27.98 -12.05 -12.52
C LYS A 20 -28.98 -13.03 -13.13
N GLU A 21 -28.78 -14.32 -12.93
CA GLU A 21 -29.62 -15.37 -13.53
C GLU A 21 -31.00 -15.48 -12.88
N LYS A 22 -31.04 -15.47 -11.54
CA LYS A 22 -32.28 -15.69 -10.78
C LYS A 22 -33.09 -14.41 -10.58
N GLY A 23 -32.50 -13.25 -10.88
CA GLY A 23 -33.07 -11.95 -10.56
C GLY A 23 -32.98 -11.63 -9.06
N GLY A 24 -33.25 -10.38 -8.71
CA GLY A 24 -33.17 -9.90 -7.33
C GLY A 24 -33.15 -8.38 -7.26
N ALA A 25 -33.13 -7.82 -6.05
CA ALA A 25 -33.20 -6.39 -5.81
C ALA A 25 -32.05 -5.58 -6.46
N TYR A 26 -30.94 -6.23 -6.79
CA TYR A 26 -29.74 -5.61 -7.37
C TYR A 26 -29.31 -6.23 -8.70
N ALA A 27 -30.17 -7.00 -9.37
CA ALA A 27 -29.80 -7.70 -10.60
C ALA A 27 -29.35 -6.75 -11.74
N GLU A 28 -29.85 -5.51 -11.75
CA GLU A 28 -29.44 -4.47 -12.72
C GLU A 28 -27.96 -4.06 -12.59
N TYR A 29 -27.36 -4.21 -11.40
CA TYR A 29 -25.95 -3.92 -11.15
C TYR A 29 -25.05 -5.14 -11.36
N ALA A 30 -25.61 -6.31 -11.62
CA ALA A 30 -24.85 -7.54 -11.61
C ALA A 30 -23.75 -7.55 -12.69
N ASP A 31 -24.00 -7.00 -13.87
CA ASP A 31 -23.01 -6.92 -14.95
C ASP A 31 -21.80 -6.05 -14.56
N GLU A 32 -22.04 -4.85 -14.01
CA GLU A 32 -20.98 -3.95 -13.55
C GLU A 32 -20.15 -4.60 -12.43
N MET A 33 -20.82 -5.23 -11.47
CA MET A 33 -20.14 -5.88 -10.35
C MET A 33 -19.33 -7.10 -10.80
N ILE A 34 -19.87 -7.92 -11.70
CA ILE A 34 -19.16 -9.04 -12.30
C ILE A 34 -17.89 -8.55 -13.02
N GLU A 35 -18.02 -7.54 -13.88
CA GLU A 35 -16.87 -6.97 -14.60
C GLU A 35 -15.80 -6.46 -13.62
N ARG A 36 -16.21 -5.71 -12.59
CA ARG A 36 -15.31 -5.18 -11.57
C ARG A 36 -14.57 -6.29 -10.83
N PHE A 37 -15.26 -7.34 -10.40
CA PHE A 37 -14.63 -8.47 -9.70
C PHE A 37 -13.75 -9.31 -10.63
N GLN A 38 -14.11 -9.47 -11.91
CA GLN A 38 -13.29 -10.16 -12.90
C GLN A 38 -11.96 -9.44 -13.12
N VAL A 39 -12.00 -8.13 -13.37
CA VAL A 39 -10.80 -7.30 -13.52
C VAL A 39 -9.92 -7.40 -12.28
N LYS A 40 -10.52 -7.29 -11.09
CA LYS A 40 -9.80 -7.38 -9.82
C LYS A 40 -9.17 -8.75 -9.61
N LEU A 41 -9.86 -9.83 -9.95
CA LEU A 41 -9.35 -11.20 -9.86
C LEU A 41 -8.15 -11.40 -10.80
N ILE A 42 -8.25 -10.96 -12.05
CA ILE A 42 -7.15 -11.03 -13.03
C ILE A 42 -5.92 -10.27 -12.52
N LEU A 43 -6.12 -9.05 -11.99
CA LEU A 43 -5.04 -8.26 -11.42
C LEU A 43 -4.42 -8.95 -10.20
N LEU A 44 -5.22 -9.49 -9.28
CA LEU A 44 -4.71 -10.18 -8.11
C LEU A 44 -3.90 -11.42 -8.51
N GLU A 45 -4.42 -12.26 -9.40
CA GLU A 45 -3.71 -13.45 -9.89
C GLU A 45 -2.41 -13.06 -10.61
N TYR A 46 -2.42 -11.98 -11.40
CA TYR A 46 -1.21 -11.42 -12.01
C TYR A 46 -0.17 -10.99 -10.97
N LEU A 47 -0.57 -10.23 -9.94
CA LEU A 47 0.35 -9.75 -8.90
C LEU A 47 0.88 -10.90 -8.03
N LEU A 48 0.07 -11.92 -7.76
CA LEU A 48 0.52 -13.15 -7.10
C LEU A 48 1.56 -13.89 -7.95
N CYS A 49 1.37 -13.98 -9.27
CA CYS A 49 2.40 -14.48 -10.18
C CYS A 49 3.69 -13.64 -10.11
N GLN A 50 3.59 -12.31 -10.10
CA GLN A 50 4.76 -11.44 -9.91
C GLN A 50 5.48 -11.71 -8.58
N PHE A 51 4.72 -11.98 -7.51
CA PHE A 51 5.30 -12.37 -6.23
C PHE A 51 6.05 -13.69 -6.30
N THR A 52 5.58 -14.69 -7.06
CA THR A 52 6.35 -15.94 -7.23
C THR A 52 7.70 -15.74 -7.93
N ILE A 53 7.84 -14.65 -8.71
CA ILE A 53 9.08 -14.31 -9.43
C ILE A 53 10.01 -13.47 -8.56
N HIS A 54 9.47 -12.42 -7.90
CA HIS A 54 10.27 -11.43 -7.19
C HIS A 54 10.39 -11.69 -5.69
N GLY A 55 9.45 -12.42 -5.09
CA GLY A 55 9.41 -12.70 -3.66
C GLY A 55 9.28 -11.43 -2.80
N LEU A 56 9.91 -11.48 -1.62
CA LEU A 56 10.00 -10.33 -0.72
C LEU A 56 10.79 -9.19 -1.40
N GLY A 57 10.33 -7.96 -1.20
CA GLY A 57 10.79 -6.79 -1.93
C GLY A 57 9.92 -6.44 -3.14
N LEU A 58 8.89 -7.24 -3.46
CA LEU A 58 7.88 -6.88 -4.46
C LEU A 58 7.35 -5.48 -4.15
N THR A 59 7.55 -4.56 -5.09
CA THR A 59 7.21 -3.15 -4.94
C THR A 59 6.20 -2.76 -6.00
N LEU A 60 5.06 -2.25 -5.54
CA LEU A 60 3.94 -1.83 -6.37
C LEU A 60 3.74 -0.32 -6.26
N LYS A 61 3.59 0.36 -7.39
CA LYS A 61 3.20 1.76 -7.50
C LYS A 61 1.67 1.89 -7.60
N HIS A 62 1.14 2.91 -6.95
CA HIS A 62 -0.25 3.31 -7.07
C HIS A 62 -0.56 3.79 -8.49
N HIS A 63 -1.72 3.41 -9.04
CA HIS A 63 -2.05 3.69 -10.44
C HIS A 63 -2.12 5.20 -10.79
N SER A 64 -2.46 6.05 -9.82
CA SER A 64 -2.68 7.50 -10.03
C SER A 64 -1.85 8.42 -9.13
N ARG A 65 -1.04 7.89 -8.22
CA ARG A 65 -0.30 8.68 -7.22
C ARG A 65 1.18 8.30 -7.26
N ASP A 66 2.04 9.25 -6.90
CA ASP A 66 3.45 8.96 -6.56
C ASP A 66 3.51 8.38 -5.15
N ALA A 67 2.94 7.18 -5.03
CA ALA A 67 2.91 6.39 -3.82
C ALA A 67 3.23 4.93 -4.19
N TRP A 68 3.92 4.25 -3.30
CA TRP A 68 4.35 2.87 -3.47
C TRP A 68 4.07 2.05 -2.21
N GLY A 69 3.95 0.74 -2.38
CA GLY A 69 3.92 -0.25 -1.33
C GLY A 69 4.97 -1.32 -1.60
N VAL A 70 5.79 -1.66 -0.60
CA VAL A 70 6.77 -2.75 -0.70
C VAL A 70 6.43 -3.85 0.29
N LEU A 71 6.43 -5.10 -0.19
CA LEU A 71 6.18 -6.28 0.64
C LEU A 71 7.47 -6.76 1.33
N LEU A 72 7.42 -6.90 2.65
CA LEU A 72 8.55 -7.21 3.51
C LEU A 72 8.16 -8.30 4.52
N PRO A 73 9.14 -9.02 5.10
CA PRO A 73 8.88 -9.80 6.31
C PRO A 73 8.53 -8.83 7.45
N ASP A 74 7.58 -9.22 8.31
CA ASP A 74 7.26 -8.40 9.46
C ASP A 74 8.39 -8.48 10.50
N ALA A 75 8.95 -7.32 10.87
CA ALA A 75 10.07 -7.23 11.79
C ALA A 75 9.68 -7.40 13.27
N SER A 76 8.39 -7.21 13.59
CA SER A 76 7.87 -7.23 14.95
C SER A 76 7.19 -8.56 15.29
N GLN A 77 6.70 -9.29 14.29
CA GLN A 77 5.93 -10.51 14.43
C GLN A 77 6.47 -11.58 13.49
N LEU A 78 7.34 -12.43 14.03
CA LEU A 78 8.02 -13.49 13.28
C LEU A 78 7.02 -14.37 12.54
N GLY A 79 7.26 -14.58 11.24
CA GLY A 79 6.42 -15.41 10.37
C GLY A 79 5.24 -14.68 9.71
N ARG A 80 4.99 -13.42 10.06
CA ARG A 80 4.00 -12.57 9.37
C ARG A 80 4.65 -11.72 8.28
N PHE A 81 3.81 -11.14 7.44
CA PHE A 81 4.21 -10.29 6.32
C PHE A 81 3.69 -8.88 6.53
N ARG A 82 4.45 -7.89 6.07
CA ARG A 82 4.06 -6.48 6.13
C ARG A 82 4.24 -5.85 4.78
N TRP A 83 3.23 -5.13 4.30
CA TRP A 83 3.47 -4.17 3.22
C TRP A 83 3.66 -2.78 3.83
N GLN A 84 4.72 -2.09 3.38
CA GLN A 84 5.13 -0.78 3.87
C GLN A 84 4.86 0.25 2.77
N ALA A 85 4.01 1.22 3.07
CA ALA A 85 3.68 2.33 2.19
C ALA A 85 4.74 3.43 2.29
N PHE A 86 5.06 4.03 1.13
CA PHE A 86 5.94 5.19 1.02
C PHE A 86 5.57 6.10 -0.14
N GLN A 87 6.03 7.34 -0.08
CA GLN A 87 5.96 8.35 -1.13
C GLN A 87 7.38 8.88 -1.40
N ARG A 88 7.49 9.95 -2.17
CA ARG A 88 8.79 10.56 -2.52
C ARG A 88 9.54 11.09 -1.30
N ASP A 89 8.81 11.53 -0.29
CA ASP A 89 9.31 12.16 0.93
C ASP A 89 9.46 11.19 2.11
N GLY A 90 9.09 9.91 1.97
CA GLY A 90 9.36 8.90 2.99
C GLY A 90 8.22 7.91 3.22
N PHE A 91 8.33 7.19 4.34
CA PHE A 91 7.33 6.20 4.76
C PHE A 91 6.06 6.86 5.29
N THR A 92 4.90 6.33 4.89
CA THR A 92 3.58 6.91 5.22
C THR A 92 2.69 6.00 6.06
N GLY A 93 2.95 4.69 6.06
CA GLY A 93 2.14 3.72 6.82
C GLY A 93 2.50 2.29 6.49
N HIS A 94 1.91 1.33 7.20
CA HIS A 94 2.10 -0.09 6.92
C HIS A 94 0.90 -0.91 7.39
N CYS A 95 0.76 -2.12 6.87
CA CYS A 95 -0.19 -3.11 7.37
C CYS A 95 0.48 -4.49 7.43
N THR A 96 0.13 -5.26 8.46
CA THR A 96 0.69 -6.59 8.72
C THR A 96 -0.40 -7.65 8.55
N HIS A 97 -0.10 -8.69 7.77
CA HIS A 97 -0.99 -9.80 7.45
C HIS A 97 -0.30 -11.14 7.62
N ASP A 98 -1.10 -12.20 7.68
CA ASP A 98 -0.61 -13.57 7.93
C ASP A 98 -0.02 -14.23 6.67
N THR A 99 -0.39 -13.77 5.48
CA THR A 99 0.07 -14.33 4.21
C THR A 99 0.46 -13.23 3.23
N PRO A 100 1.36 -13.53 2.25
CA PRO A 100 1.68 -12.60 1.17
C PRO A 100 0.45 -12.24 0.32
N GLU A 101 -0.46 -13.19 0.11
CA GLU A 101 -1.70 -12.95 -0.64
C GLU A 101 -2.54 -11.86 0.00
N LEU A 102 -2.68 -11.87 1.33
CA LEU A 102 -3.42 -10.84 2.04
C LEU A 102 -2.76 -9.47 1.89
N CYS A 103 -1.43 -9.38 1.96
CA CYS A 103 -0.73 -8.11 1.71
C CYS A 103 -0.94 -7.60 0.27
N ILE A 104 -0.85 -8.48 -0.73
CA ILE A 104 -1.01 -8.12 -2.13
C ILE A 104 -2.45 -7.74 -2.44
N GLY A 105 -3.42 -8.45 -1.87
CA GLY A 105 -4.84 -8.12 -1.94
C GLY A 105 -5.14 -6.76 -1.32
N ASP A 106 -4.54 -6.45 -0.18
CA ASP A 106 -4.71 -5.16 0.51
C ASP A 106 -4.10 -4.01 -0.31
N MET A 107 -2.89 -4.21 -0.87
CA MET A 107 -2.27 -3.28 -1.81
C MET A 107 -3.13 -3.05 -3.06
N LEU A 108 -3.70 -4.11 -3.64
CA LEU A 108 -4.61 -4.01 -4.78
C LEU A 108 -5.89 -3.22 -4.42
N ASP A 109 -6.45 -3.47 -3.23
CA ASP A 109 -7.63 -2.77 -2.71
C ASP A 109 -7.38 -1.27 -2.56
N ASP A 110 -6.16 -0.90 -2.18
CA ASP A 110 -5.69 0.48 -2.03
C ASP A 110 -5.17 1.12 -3.34
N GLY A 111 -5.21 0.41 -4.47
CA GLY A 111 -4.87 0.93 -5.81
C GLY A 111 -3.40 0.77 -6.23
N TYR A 112 -2.61 -0.02 -5.50
CA TYR A 112 -1.24 -0.37 -5.86
C TYR A 112 -1.21 -1.57 -6.81
N VAL A 113 -1.02 -1.30 -8.11
CA VAL A 113 -1.21 -2.30 -9.18
C VAL A 113 -0.09 -2.36 -10.20
N LEU A 114 0.83 -1.39 -10.21
CA LEU A 114 1.90 -1.28 -11.21
C LEU A 114 3.22 -1.75 -10.61
N LEU A 115 3.96 -2.63 -11.27
CA LEU A 115 5.27 -3.06 -10.79
C LEU A 115 6.30 -1.92 -10.91
N ASP A 116 7.03 -1.60 -9.83
CA ASP A 116 8.14 -0.63 -9.83
C ASP A 116 9.23 -1.08 -8.85
N MET A 117 9.95 -2.13 -9.26
CA MET A 117 11.06 -2.69 -8.48
C MET A 117 12.20 -1.67 -8.34
N GLY A 118 12.78 -1.57 -7.14
CA GLY A 118 13.86 -0.62 -6.85
C GLY A 118 13.40 0.82 -6.62
N ALA A 119 12.08 1.09 -6.56
CA ALA A 119 11.57 2.43 -6.26
C ALA A 119 12.05 2.95 -4.90
N LEU A 120 12.09 2.08 -3.89
CA LEU A 120 12.57 2.45 -2.55
C LEU A 120 14.06 2.85 -2.59
N ASP A 121 14.92 2.06 -3.23
CA ASP A 121 16.34 2.39 -3.36
C ASP A 121 16.55 3.70 -4.11
N ARG A 122 15.79 3.90 -5.19
CA ARG A 122 15.82 5.12 -6.01
C ARG A 122 15.40 6.36 -5.23
N LEU A 123 14.33 6.27 -4.44
CA LEU A 123 13.80 7.43 -3.68
C LEU A 123 14.58 7.70 -2.39
N SER A 124 15.02 6.65 -1.70
CA SER A 124 15.71 6.77 -0.40
C SER A 124 17.02 7.57 -0.47
N GLY A 125 17.67 7.62 -1.63
CA GLY A 125 18.86 8.43 -1.86
C GLY A 125 18.60 9.92 -2.13
N THR A 126 17.34 10.36 -2.22
CA THR A 126 17.00 11.74 -2.59
C THR A 126 16.98 12.68 -1.38
N ALA A 127 17.29 13.97 -1.61
CA ALA A 127 17.18 14.99 -0.56
C ALA A 127 15.73 15.18 -0.07
N GLU A 128 14.75 15.02 -0.97
CA GLU A 128 13.31 15.04 -0.65
C GLU A 128 12.96 13.95 0.38
N TRP A 129 13.42 12.72 0.16
CA TRP A 129 13.25 11.61 1.10
C TRP A 129 13.93 11.86 2.43
N GLN A 130 15.20 12.32 2.42
CA GLN A 130 15.93 12.58 3.65
C GLN A 130 15.22 13.66 4.51
N CYS A 131 14.76 14.74 3.87
CA CYS A 131 13.97 15.77 4.52
C CYS A 131 12.70 15.19 5.16
N GLY A 132 11.87 14.49 4.39
CA GLY A 132 10.61 13.98 4.92
C GLY A 132 10.78 12.89 5.99
N MET A 133 11.82 12.05 5.90
CA MET A 133 12.14 11.09 6.97
C MET A 133 12.54 11.78 8.28
N GLU A 134 13.26 12.90 8.24
CA GLU A 134 13.52 13.70 9.44
C GLU A 134 12.23 14.31 10.01
N ILE A 135 11.32 14.77 9.15
CA ILE A 135 10.00 15.27 9.58
C ILE A 135 9.18 14.15 10.24
N VAL A 136 9.19 12.94 9.66
CA VAL A 136 8.53 11.76 10.25
C VAL A 136 9.07 11.46 11.65
N ALA A 137 10.39 11.55 11.85
CA ALA A 137 11.00 11.34 13.16
C ALA A 137 10.53 12.40 14.19
N VAL A 138 10.40 13.66 13.78
CA VAL A 138 9.85 14.73 14.65
C VAL A 138 8.39 14.45 15.02
N ILE A 139 7.57 14.04 14.06
CA ILE A 139 6.16 13.69 14.30
C ILE A 139 6.07 12.51 15.26
N GLN A 140 6.88 11.47 15.08
CA GLN A 140 6.92 10.31 15.97
C GLN A 140 7.34 10.69 17.39
N ALA A 141 8.36 11.53 17.56
CA ALA A 141 8.79 12.01 18.86
C ALA A 141 7.69 12.82 19.58
N CYS A 142 6.97 13.68 18.83
CA CYS A 142 5.84 14.43 19.35
C CYS A 142 4.70 13.49 19.79
N ASN A 143 4.34 12.51 18.96
CA ASN A 143 3.29 11.54 19.26
C ASN A 143 3.65 10.63 20.46
N ALA A 144 4.95 10.36 20.66
CA ALA A 144 5.45 9.62 21.81
C ALA A 144 5.56 10.47 23.09
N GLY A 145 5.22 11.77 23.05
CA GLY A 145 5.34 12.69 24.18
C GLY A 145 6.78 13.09 24.52
N GLN A 146 7.73 12.78 23.65
CA GLN A 146 9.16 13.13 23.82
C GLN A 146 9.46 14.56 23.38
N LEU A 147 8.53 15.21 22.67
CA LEU A 147 8.64 16.56 22.17
C LEU A 147 7.29 17.26 22.34
N SER A 148 7.30 18.54 22.75
CA SER A 148 6.08 19.33 22.76
C SER A 148 5.63 19.63 21.32
N PHE A 149 4.35 19.94 21.13
CA PHE A 149 3.85 20.34 19.81
C PHE A 149 4.56 21.60 19.28
N GLU A 150 4.86 22.56 20.16
CA GLU A 150 5.56 23.79 19.81
C GLU A 150 7.00 23.51 19.35
N ASP A 151 7.75 22.72 20.12
CA ASP A 151 9.11 22.33 19.75
C ASP A 151 9.14 21.49 18.46
N ALA A 152 8.11 20.66 18.24
CA ALA A 152 7.95 19.92 16.98
C ALA A 152 7.78 20.87 15.79
N MET A 153 6.97 21.92 15.92
CA MET A 153 6.80 22.89 14.83
C MET A 153 8.09 23.66 14.55
N LEU A 154 8.82 24.11 15.57
CA LEU A 154 10.11 24.78 15.40
C LEU A 154 11.13 23.88 14.69
N LYS A 155 11.27 22.61 15.12
CA LYS A 155 12.17 21.66 14.47
C LYS A 155 11.80 21.39 13.02
N ARG A 156 10.50 21.30 12.69
CA ARG A 156 10.06 21.12 11.30
C ARG A 156 10.48 22.29 10.43
N GLU A 157 10.32 23.53 10.92
CA GLU A 157 10.74 24.73 10.18
C GLU A 157 12.26 24.78 9.97
N GLU A 158 13.04 24.42 10.98
CA GLU A 158 14.50 24.30 10.87
C GLU A 158 14.93 23.28 9.82
N ILE A 159 14.28 22.10 9.79
CA ILE A 159 14.53 21.06 8.79
C ILE A 159 14.22 21.59 7.39
N TYR A 160 13.02 22.15 7.17
CA TYR A 160 12.66 22.70 5.86
C TYR A 160 13.64 23.79 5.41
N SER A 161 14.00 24.71 6.31
CA SER A 161 14.98 25.76 6.04
C SER A 161 16.37 25.22 5.66
N ARG A 162 16.79 24.09 6.23
CA ARG A 162 18.07 23.46 5.90
C ARG A 162 18.05 22.85 4.49
N TYR A 163 16.99 22.12 4.15
CA TYR A 163 16.89 21.48 2.83
C TYR A 163 16.59 22.49 1.71
N ALA A 164 15.88 23.59 2.00
CA ALA A 164 15.68 24.68 1.03
C ALA A 164 16.97 25.39 0.61
N LYS A 165 18.04 25.33 1.41
CA LYS A 165 19.35 25.92 1.08
C LYS A 165 20.26 24.98 0.27
N VAL A 166 19.89 23.70 0.17
CA VAL A 166 20.69 22.65 -0.47
C VAL A 166 20.12 22.25 -1.84
N ALA A 167 18.84 22.56 -2.09
CA ALA A 167 18.17 22.41 -3.39
C ALA A 167 18.54 23.55 -4.36
#